data_AF-A0A7V5DMC4-F1
#
_entry.id   AF-A0A7V5DMC4-F1
#
_cell.length_a   1.000
_cell.length_b   1.000
_cell.length_c   1.000
_cell.angle_alpha   90.00
_cell.angle_beta   90.00
_cell.angle_gamma   90.00
#
_symmetry.space_group_name_H-M   'P 1'
#
loop_
_entity.id
_entity.type
_entity.pdbx_description
1 polymer ?
#
loop_
_entity_poly.entity_id
_entity_poly.type
_entity_poly.pdbx_seq_one_letter_code
_entity_poly.pdbx_strand_id
1 'polypeptide(L)'
;PFSRTDATMRRPGIPWRRAEDRLGPEMWQILMRGVGYEGKPFSDFREFADAFVQAAQTAGPPPRESRRKRRQEQRRRAQALAQQARAAARLGQWGRVAELAGHALRLNPKDAEARQWLRRATRVLGGEAPEAAPASRRRATPRRRYAAALLAIVALAAAVGGGIWALTRPHSAAPATAAPTPRPTEVQRPTATATPVIVIAPTDTPRPTVAPTAAEIPTDTPTPPASTPTPTQAPTRTPQPPTLTPTATHALHPAPTLLSPPNEMHFEPQEAIVLRWTDVGPLADDEWYVVRIPHERGEEVGVTRDTQWQVPAYVWLLRPPSGRLFWSVSVRVRASEGIPGNADLWPAAGAESAPRSFVWLAGTRTPTPTPTP
;
A
#
# COMPACT_ATOMS: atom_id res chain seq x y z
N PRO A 1 -41.86 4.62 -31.54
CA PRO A 1 -41.45 5.91 -32.14
C PRO A 1 -40.72 6.78 -31.10
N PHE A 2 -39.50 7.21 -31.43
CA PHE A 2 -38.44 7.75 -30.56
C PHE A 2 -38.78 9.04 -29.78
N SER A 3 -38.26 9.21 -28.56
CA SER A 3 -37.05 10.03 -28.25
C SER A 3 -36.72 9.81 -26.75
N ARG A 4 -35.53 9.49 -26.22
CA ARG A 4 -34.09 9.72 -26.48
C ARG A 4 -33.60 11.15 -26.21
N THR A 5 -33.30 11.42 -24.93
CA THR A 5 -32.42 12.49 -24.41
C THR A 5 -31.76 11.96 -23.12
N ASP A 6 -30.63 11.26 -23.25
CA ASP A 6 -29.25 11.73 -23.11
C ASP A 6 -28.78 11.88 -21.64
N ALA A 7 -28.46 10.73 -21.05
CA ALA A 7 -27.77 10.60 -19.77
C ALA A 7 -26.36 10.03 -20.02
N THR A 8 -25.42 10.91 -20.36
CA THR A 8 -24.00 10.58 -20.41
C THR A 8 -23.18 11.51 -19.52
N MET A 9 -23.44 11.48 -18.20
CA MET A 9 -22.34 11.74 -17.25
C MET A 9 -21.40 10.52 -17.28
N ARG A 10 -20.44 10.57 -18.20
CA ARG A 10 -19.25 9.70 -18.18
C ARG A 10 -18.60 9.85 -16.80
N ARG A 11 -18.48 8.73 -16.09
CA ARG A 11 -17.57 8.57 -14.95
C ARG A 11 -16.21 9.21 -15.28
N PRO A 12 -15.53 9.90 -14.35
CA PRO A 12 -14.11 10.21 -14.49
C PRO A 12 -13.29 8.92 -14.29
N GLY A 13 -13.54 7.92 -15.13
CA GLY A 13 -12.74 6.72 -15.22
C GLY A 13 -11.52 7.04 -16.06
N ILE A 14 -10.33 6.69 -15.55
CA ILE A 14 -9.00 6.71 -16.19
C ILE A 14 -7.98 7.72 -15.61
N PRO A 15 -8.27 8.99 -15.29
CA PRO A 15 -7.22 9.92 -14.83
C PRO A 15 -6.69 9.57 -13.43
N TRP A 16 -7.54 9.12 -12.51
CA TRP A 16 -7.17 8.86 -11.11
C TRP A 16 -6.24 7.67 -10.91
N ARG A 17 -6.51 6.51 -11.54
CA ARG A 17 -5.58 5.37 -11.47
C ARG A 17 -4.22 5.67 -12.09
N ARG A 18 -4.18 6.50 -13.14
CA ARG A 18 -2.91 6.95 -13.74
C ARG A 18 -2.13 7.88 -12.82
N ALA A 19 -2.81 8.65 -11.96
CA ALA A 19 -2.17 9.50 -10.96
C ALA A 19 -1.51 8.65 -9.86
N GLU A 20 -2.24 7.66 -9.32
CA GLU A 20 -1.74 6.71 -8.32
C GLU A 20 -0.52 5.92 -8.85
N ASP A 21 -0.61 5.37 -10.08
CA ASP A 21 0.47 4.64 -10.73
C ASP A 21 1.73 5.51 -10.99
N ARG A 22 1.56 6.83 -11.17
CA ARG A 22 2.65 7.77 -11.47
C ARG A 22 3.36 8.26 -10.21
N LEU A 23 2.61 8.56 -9.16
CA LEU A 23 3.12 9.11 -7.91
C LEU A 23 3.70 8.01 -7.01
N GLY A 24 3.21 6.78 -7.14
CA GLY A 24 3.56 5.70 -6.23
C GLY A 24 2.88 5.84 -4.86
N PRO A 25 2.79 4.75 -4.10
CA PRO A 25 1.91 4.66 -2.93
C PRO A 25 2.27 5.64 -1.80
N GLU A 26 3.55 5.95 -1.59
CA GLU A 26 3.96 6.91 -0.54
C GLU A 26 3.65 8.36 -0.91
N MET A 27 3.95 8.78 -2.14
CA MET A 27 3.65 10.14 -2.59
C MET A 27 2.14 10.36 -2.67
N TRP A 28 1.38 9.32 -3.03
CA TRP A 28 -0.07 9.32 -2.99
C TRP A 28 -0.61 9.47 -1.56
N GLN A 29 -0.04 8.74 -0.59
CA GLN A 29 -0.38 8.89 0.83
C GLN A 29 -0.05 10.28 1.38
N ILE A 30 1.10 10.85 1.03
CA ILE A 30 1.48 12.22 1.42
C ILE A 30 0.51 13.24 0.82
N LEU A 31 0.15 13.06 -0.46
CA LEU A 31 -0.81 13.92 -1.14
C LEU A 31 -2.19 13.83 -0.50
N MET A 32 -2.67 12.63 -0.20
CA MET A 32 -3.96 12.42 0.47
C MET A 32 -3.96 12.93 1.93
N ARG A 33 -2.82 12.87 2.64
CA ARG A 33 -2.68 13.47 3.97
C ARG A 33 -2.67 15.00 3.92
N GLY A 34 -1.96 15.59 2.97
CA GLY A 34 -1.94 17.05 2.79
C GLY A 34 -3.31 17.62 2.38
N VAL A 35 -4.11 16.83 1.67
CA VAL A 35 -5.48 17.18 1.24
C VAL A 35 -6.52 17.01 2.37
N GLY A 36 -6.19 16.31 3.45
CA GLY A 36 -7.16 15.92 4.49
C GLY A 36 -7.10 16.67 5.82
N TYR A 37 -6.17 17.61 6.04
CA TYR A 37 -5.84 18.05 7.40
C TYR A 37 -6.24 19.47 7.81
N GLU A 38 -6.76 20.32 6.92
CA GLU A 38 -7.30 21.61 7.34
C GLU A 38 -8.74 21.72 6.88
N GLY A 39 -9.69 21.74 7.82
CA GLY A 39 -11.14 21.84 7.60
C GLY A 39 -11.61 23.14 6.93
N LYS A 40 -10.91 23.62 5.89
CA LYS A 40 -11.38 24.66 4.99
C LYS A 40 -12.28 24.03 3.92
N PRO A 41 -13.51 24.52 3.74
CA PRO A 41 -14.39 24.06 2.67
C PRO A 41 -13.73 24.28 1.30
N PHE A 42 -13.99 23.33 0.39
CA PHE A 42 -13.47 23.26 -0.99
C PHE A 42 -13.87 24.47 -1.86
N SER A 43 -13.35 25.68 -1.64
CA SER A 43 -13.51 26.78 -2.58
C SER A 43 -12.67 26.58 -3.85
N ASP A 44 -11.49 25.94 -3.74
CA ASP A 44 -10.52 25.94 -4.84
C ASP A 44 -9.98 24.55 -5.20
N PHE A 45 -10.88 23.56 -5.32
CA PHE A 45 -10.53 22.26 -5.94
C PHE A 45 -9.88 22.43 -7.33
N ARG A 46 -10.23 23.51 -8.04
CA ARG A 46 -9.65 23.86 -9.34
C ARG A 46 -8.19 24.30 -9.22
N GLU A 47 -7.86 25.14 -8.24
CA GLU A 47 -6.49 25.58 -7.99
C GLU A 47 -5.61 24.41 -7.53
N PHE A 48 -6.16 23.49 -6.71
CA PHE A 48 -5.48 22.25 -6.37
C PHE A 48 -5.27 21.35 -7.60
N ALA A 49 -6.29 21.18 -8.44
CA ALA A 49 -6.17 20.38 -9.66
C ALA A 49 -5.13 20.97 -10.62
N ASP A 50 -5.08 22.29 -10.76
CA ASP A 50 -4.10 22.99 -11.59
C ASP A 50 -2.69 22.89 -10.99
N ALA A 51 -2.52 23.08 -9.69
CA ALA A 51 -1.26 22.88 -8.99
C ALA A 51 -0.77 21.43 -9.07
N PHE A 52 -1.67 20.45 -8.98
CA PHE A 52 -1.37 19.04 -9.13
C PHE A 52 -0.94 18.71 -10.57
N VAL A 53 -1.66 19.22 -11.57
CA VAL A 53 -1.32 19.04 -12.98
C VAL A 53 0.04 19.68 -13.27
N GLN A 54 0.31 20.86 -12.72
CA GLN A 54 1.58 21.55 -12.87
C GLN A 54 2.73 20.81 -12.17
N ALA A 55 2.53 20.32 -10.94
CA ALA A 55 3.49 19.49 -10.23
C ALA A 55 3.77 18.15 -10.95
N ALA A 56 2.75 17.53 -11.53
CA ALA A 56 2.90 16.31 -12.32
C ALA A 56 3.62 16.55 -13.66
N GLN A 57 3.51 17.76 -14.22
CA GLN A 57 4.24 18.18 -15.41
C GLN A 57 5.71 18.53 -15.09
N THR A 58 5.99 19.15 -13.93
CA THR A 58 7.36 19.50 -13.51
C THR A 58 8.14 18.32 -12.94
N ALA A 59 7.49 17.36 -12.29
CA ALA A 59 8.15 16.19 -11.68
C ALA A 59 8.86 15.28 -12.69
N GLY A 60 8.53 15.39 -13.99
CA GLY A 60 9.07 14.54 -15.03
C GLY A 60 8.76 13.05 -14.81
N PRO A 61 8.99 12.18 -15.81
CA PRO A 61 8.97 10.75 -15.56
C PRO A 61 10.11 10.42 -14.57
N PRO A 62 9.88 9.55 -13.56
CA PRO A 62 10.96 9.13 -12.67
C PRO A 62 12.13 8.61 -13.52
N PRO A 63 13.38 8.87 -13.12
CA PRO A 63 14.56 8.55 -13.92
C PRO A 63 14.48 7.13 -14.47
N ARG A 64 14.76 6.94 -15.76
CA ARG A 64 14.65 5.60 -16.40
C ARG A 64 15.43 4.53 -15.61
N GLU A 65 16.48 4.94 -14.91
CA GLU A 65 17.29 4.11 -14.04
C GLU A 65 16.53 3.58 -12.81
N SER A 66 15.71 4.40 -12.14
CA SER A 66 14.92 3.97 -10.98
C SER A 66 13.86 2.94 -11.38
N ARG A 67 13.24 3.09 -12.57
CA ARG A 67 12.32 2.09 -13.14
C ARG A 67 13.01 0.77 -13.45
N ARG A 68 14.24 0.80 -13.97
CA ARG A 68 15.02 -0.42 -14.24
C ARG A 68 15.41 -1.14 -12.95
N LYS A 69 15.91 -0.39 -11.96
CA LYS A 69 16.26 -0.92 -10.63
C LYS A 69 15.06 -1.55 -9.93
N ARG A 70 13.91 -0.86 -9.86
CA ARG A 70 12.66 -1.41 -9.28
C ARG A 70 12.19 -2.67 -10.00
N ARG A 71 12.22 -2.69 -11.34
CA ARG A 71 11.86 -3.89 -12.12
C ARG A 71 12.81 -5.06 -11.89
N GLN A 72 14.11 -4.79 -11.75
CA GLN A 72 15.11 -5.81 -11.47
C GLN A 72 14.93 -6.39 -10.06
N GLU A 73 14.64 -5.54 -9.07
CA GLU A 73 14.35 -5.97 -7.71
C GLU A 73 13.06 -6.80 -7.63
N GLN A 74 11.97 -6.35 -8.27
CA GLN A 74 10.72 -7.13 -8.36
C GLN A 74 10.95 -8.50 -9.00
N ARG A 75 11.77 -8.57 -10.05
CA ARG A 75 12.15 -9.85 -10.69
C ARG A 75 12.94 -10.76 -9.74
N ARG A 76 13.91 -10.22 -9.00
CA ARG A 76 14.67 -10.98 -7.99
C ARG A 76 13.77 -11.52 -6.89
N ARG A 77 12.86 -10.70 -6.35
CA ARG A 77 11.88 -11.12 -5.33
C ARG A 77 10.95 -12.21 -5.87
N ALA A 78 10.42 -12.05 -7.08
CA ALA A 78 9.57 -13.07 -7.71
C ALA A 78 10.33 -14.40 -7.93
N GLN A 79 11.59 -14.35 -8.35
CA GLN A 79 12.44 -15.55 -8.49
C GLN A 79 12.71 -16.24 -7.15
N ALA A 80 12.95 -15.49 -6.07
CA ALA A 80 13.13 -16.05 -4.73
C ALA A 80 11.87 -16.78 -4.25
N LEU A 81 10.68 -16.19 -4.45
CA LEU A 81 9.40 -16.83 -4.14
C LEU A 81 9.18 -18.11 -4.98
N ALA A 82 9.55 -18.10 -6.26
CA ALA A 82 9.47 -19.28 -7.10
C ALA A 82 10.41 -20.41 -6.61
N GLN A 83 11.62 -20.08 -6.15
CA GLN A 83 12.53 -21.06 -5.53
C GLN A 83 11.97 -21.65 -4.24
N GLN A 84 11.35 -20.82 -3.38
CA GLN A 84 10.68 -21.29 -2.17
C GLN A 84 9.48 -22.20 -2.52
N ALA A 85 8.69 -21.85 -3.53
CA ALA A 85 7.59 -22.69 -4.01
C ALA A 85 8.09 -24.07 -4.49
N ARG A 86 9.24 -24.13 -5.19
CA ARG A 86 9.87 -25.40 -5.57
C ARG A 86 10.28 -26.23 -4.34
N ALA A 87 10.86 -25.59 -3.33
CA ALA A 87 11.25 -26.27 -2.09
C ALA A 87 10.04 -26.83 -1.35
N ALA A 88 8.97 -26.02 -1.20
CA ALA A 88 7.70 -26.46 -0.60
C ALA A 88 7.06 -27.62 -1.38
N ALA A 89 7.12 -27.60 -2.71
CA ALA A 89 6.61 -28.68 -3.55
C ALA A 89 7.35 -30.01 -3.32
N ARG A 90 8.67 -29.98 -3.09
CA ARG A 90 9.45 -31.19 -2.74
C ARG A 90 9.04 -31.80 -1.41
N LEU A 91 8.57 -30.97 -0.48
CA LEU A 91 8.07 -31.38 0.83
C LEU A 91 6.57 -31.75 0.80
N GLY A 92 5.91 -31.77 -0.37
CA GLY A 92 4.48 -32.04 -0.48
C GLY A 92 3.57 -30.94 0.09
N GLN A 93 4.11 -29.76 0.42
CA GLN A 93 3.36 -28.65 1.04
C GLN A 93 2.59 -27.83 0.00
N TRP A 94 1.62 -28.44 -0.68
CA TRP A 94 0.93 -27.82 -1.83
C TRP A 94 0.13 -26.56 -1.50
N GLY A 95 -0.41 -26.43 -0.28
CA GLY A 95 -1.03 -25.18 0.20
C GLY A 95 -0.06 -24.00 0.15
N ARG A 96 1.15 -24.20 0.67
CA ARG A 96 2.22 -23.20 0.67
C ARG A 96 2.73 -22.88 -0.74
N VAL A 97 2.75 -23.87 -1.64
CA VAL A 97 3.09 -23.66 -3.06
C VAL A 97 2.08 -22.71 -3.72
N ALA A 98 0.78 -22.89 -3.47
CA ALA A 98 -0.26 -22.02 -4.03
C ALA A 98 -0.12 -20.58 -3.52
N GLU A 99 0.12 -20.40 -2.22
CA GLU A 99 0.32 -19.09 -1.61
C GLU A 99 1.55 -18.35 -2.17
N LEU A 100 2.72 -19.02 -2.19
CA LEU A 100 3.97 -18.46 -2.71
C LEU A 100 3.87 -18.12 -4.19
N ALA A 101 3.23 -18.99 -4.98
CA ALA A 101 3.00 -18.74 -6.40
C ALA A 101 2.03 -17.56 -6.64
N GLY A 102 0.97 -17.45 -5.84
CA GLY A 102 0.07 -16.31 -5.86
C GLY A 102 0.77 -14.99 -5.53
N HIS A 103 1.65 -15.00 -4.53
CA HIS A 103 2.44 -13.82 -4.17
C HIS A 103 3.43 -13.42 -5.29
N ALA A 104 4.10 -14.39 -5.91
CA ALA A 104 4.99 -14.13 -7.05
C ALA A 104 4.24 -13.51 -8.24
N LEU A 105 2.99 -13.93 -8.50
CA LEU A 105 2.17 -13.35 -9.58
C LEU A 105 1.68 -11.93 -9.28
N ARG A 106 1.49 -11.56 -8.01
CA ARG A 106 1.20 -10.18 -7.62
C ARG A 106 2.40 -9.26 -7.91
N LEU A 107 3.63 -9.74 -7.70
CA LEU A 107 4.85 -8.98 -8.02
C LEU A 107 5.16 -8.94 -9.52
N ASN A 108 4.91 -10.04 -10.23
CA ASN A 108 5.14 -10.15 -11.67
C ASN A 108 4.05 -11.00 -12.34
N PRO A 109 2.95 -10.37 -12.82
CA PRO A 109 1.83 -11.10 -13.43
C PRO A 109 2.21 -11.92 -14.67
N LYS A 110 3.35 -11.58 -15.30
CA LYS A 110 3.84 -12.27 -16.50
C LYS A 110 4.72 -13.47 -16.19
N ASP A 111 5.01 -13.76 -14.92
CA ASP A 111 5.81 -14.92 -14.54
C ASP A 111 5.12 -16.21 -14.98
N ALA A 112 5.74 -16.93 -15.93
CA ALA A 112 5.18 -18.16 -16.48
C ALA A 112 5.32 -19.33 -15.51
N GLU A 113 6.35 -19.31 -14.67
CA GLU A 113 6.66 -20.40 -13.75
C GLU A 113 5.73 -20.35 -12.54
N ALA A 114 5.52 -19.17 -11.95
CA ALA A 114 4.56 -19.02 -10.87
C ALA A 114 3.14 -19.43 -11.29
N ARG A 115 2.71 -19.10 -12.52
CA ARG A 115 1.45 -19.60 -13.10
C ARG A 115 1.40 -21.12 -13.21
N GLN A 116 2.51 -21.76 -13.58
CA GLN A 116 2.58 -23.22 -13.66
C GLN A 116 2.50 -23.87 -12.28
N TRP A 117 3.18 -23.32 -11.28
CA TRP A 117 3.11 -23.80 -9.90
C TRP A 117 1.73 -23.65 -9.29
N LEU A 118 1.08 -22.50 -9.47
CA LEU A 118 -0.28 -22.27 -8.99
C LEU A 118 -1.25 -23.30 -9.58
N ARG A 119 -1.21 -23.52 -10.91
CA ARG A 119 -2.05 -24.54 -11.59
C ARG A 119 -1.77 -25.98 -11.14
N ARG A 120 -0.55 -26.29 -10.71
CA ARG A 120 -0.23 -27.63 -10.17
C ARG A 120 -0.77 -27.76 -8.75
N ALA A 121 -0.53 -26.77 -7.90
CA ALA A 121 -1.01 -26.75 -6.53
C ALA A 121 -2.54 -26.80 -6.46
N THR A 122 -3.26 -26.05 -7.30
CA THR A 122 -4.73 -26.08 -7.34
C THR A 122 -5.28 -27.43 -7.76
N ARG A 123 -4.63 -28.14 -8.69
CA ARG A 123 -5.05 -29.50 -9.07
C ARG A 123 -4.85 -30.50 -7.94
N VAL A 124 -3.67 -30.48 -7.31
CA VAL A 124 -3.37 -31.38 -6.19
C VAL A 124 -4.27 -31.12 -4.99
N LEU A 125 -4.51 -29.85 -4.63
CA LEU A 125 -5.42 -29.48 -3.53
C LEU A 125 -6.89 -29.77 -3.85
N GLY A 126 -7.28 -29.71 -5.13
CA GLY A 126 -8.62 -30.04 -5.60
C GLY A 126 -8.93 -31.54 -5.68
N GLY A 127 -8.02 -32.42 -5.25
CA GLY A 127 -8.21 -33.87 -5.29
C GLY A 127 -8.02 -34.50 -6.67
N GLU A 128 -7.63 -33.73 -7.69
CA GLU A 128 -7.16 -34.30 -8.96
C GLU A 128 -5.77 -34.87 -8.71
N ALA A 129 -5.71 -36.20 -8.50
CA ALA A 129 -4.46 -36.91 -8.37
C ALA A 129 -3.53 -36.51 -9.52
N PRO A 130 -2.28 -36.12 -9.25
CA PRO A 130 -1.37 -35.71 -10.30
C PRO A 130 -1.14 -36.91 -11.22
N GLU A 131 -1.80 -36.90 -12.38
CA GLU A 131 -1.57 -37.86 -13.45
C GLU A 131 -0.06 -37.89 -13.70
N ALA A 132 0.56 -39.04 -13.37
CA ALA A 132 1.99 -39.20 -13.37
C ALA A 132 2.52 -38.70 -14.71
N ALA A 133 3.39 -37.68 -14.67
CA ALA A 133 3.86 -36.98 -15.85
C ALA A 133 4.29 -38.02 -16.90
N PRO A 134 3.65 -38.07 -18.09
CA PRO A 134 3.97 -39.09 -19.07
C PRO A 134 5.45 -38.96 -19.41
N ALA A 135 6.20 -40.03 -19.15
CA ALA A 135 7.60 -40.15 -19.50
C ALA A 135 7.76 -39.67 -20.94
N SER A 136 8.57 -38.63 -21.11
CA SER A 136 8.70 -37.88 -22.35
C SER A 136 9.20 -38.79 -23.48
N ARG A 137 8.29 -39.41 -24.23
CA ARG A 137 8.56 -39.83 -25.60
C ARG A 137 8.77 -38.56 -26.40
N ARG A 138 10.03 -38.22 -26.65
CA ARG A 138 10.47 -37.20 -27.62
C ARG A 138 9.92 -37.56 -29.00
N ARG A 139 8.66 -37.25 -29.28
CA ARG A 139 8.16 -37.11 -30.65
C ARG A 139 8.54 -35.71 -31.11
N ALA A 140 9.50 -35.64 -32.01
CA ALA A 140 9.90 -34.43 -32.72
C ALA A 140 8.69 -33.87 -33.47
N THR A 141 7.96 -32.94 -32.85
CA THR A 141 6.85 -32.22 -33.49
C THR A 141 7.38 -31.19 -34.51
N PRO A 142 6.71 -31.02 -35.67
CA PRO A 142 7.19 -30.25 -36.83
C PRO A 142 7.02 -28.73 -36.64
N ARG A 143 7.56 -28.17 -35.55
CA ARG A 143 7.47 -26.73 -35.22
C ARG A 143 8.22 -25.81 -36.19
N ARG A 144 9.14 -26.35 -37.00
CA ARG A 144 9.91 -25.55 -37.97
C ARG A 144 9.07 -25.00 -39.12
N ARG A 145 7.98 -25.67 -39.52
CA ARG A 145 7.15 -25.20 -40.66
C ARG A 145 6.27 -24.00 -40.30
N TYR A 146 5.76 -23.94 -39.07
CA TYR A 146 4.92 -22.82 -38.62
C TYR A 146 5.72 -21.54 -38.32
N ALA A 147 6.96 -21.66 -37.87
CA ALA A 147 7.81 -20.50 -37.62
C ALA A 147 8.18 -19.75 -38.92
N ALA A 148 8.45 -20.48 -40.00
CA ALA A 148 8.73 -19.89 -41.30
C ALA A 148 7.49 -19.18 -41.89
N ALA A 149 6.31 -19.79 -41.77
CA ALA A 149 5.06 -19.18 -42.23
C ALA A 149 4.72 -17.89 -41.47
N LEU A 150 4.94 -17.85 -40.15
CA LEU A 150 4.72 -16.65 -39.33
C LEU A 150 5.69 -15.51 -39.70
N LEU A 151 6.96 -15.81 -39.97
CA LEU A 151 7.93 -14.80 -40.40
C LEU A 151 7.57 -14.21 -41.78
N ALA A 152 7.08 -15.04 -42.71
CA ALA A 152 6.63 -14.56 -44.02
C ALA A 152 5.44 -13.59 -43.91
N ILE A 153 4.47 -13.89 -43.03
CA ILE A 153 3.29 -13.02 -42.80
C ILE A 153 3.72 -11.67 -42.20
N VAL A 154 4.64 -11.67 -41.23
CA VAL A 154 5.13 -10.43 -40.61
C VAL A 154 5.91 -9.56 -41.61
N ALA A 155 6.72 -10.18 -42.48
CA ALA A 155 7.44 -9.46 -43.54
C ALA A 155 6.47 -8.82 -44.56
N LEU A 156 5.40 -9.53 -44.93
CA LEU A 156 4.37 -9.01 -45.83
C LEU A 156 3.62 -7.81 -45.20
N ALA A 157 3.24 -7.92 -43.94
CA ALA A 157 2.56 -6.84 -43.23
C ALA A 157 3.43 -5.57 -43.10
N ALA A 158 4.74 -5.72 -42.88
CA ALA A 158 5.68 -4.61 -42.82
C ALA A 158 5.84 -3.92 -44.19
N ALA A 159 5.88 -4.68 -45.29
CA ALA A 159 5.97 -4.12 -46.64
C ALA A 159 4.72 -3.31 -47.01
N VAL A 160 3.53 -3.82 -46.71
CA VAL A 160 2.26 -3.12 -46.97
C VAL A 160 2.13 -1.87 -46.10
N GLY A 161 2.45 -1.96 -44.81
CA GLY A 161 2.42 -0.81 -43.90
C GLY A 161 3.42 0.29 -44.28
N GLY A 162 4.62 -0.08 -44.73
CA GLY A 162 5.63 0.85 -45.22
C GLY A 162 5.21 1.58 -46.50
N GLY A 163 4.56 0.88 -47.44
CA GLY A 163 4.05 1.48 -48.68
C GLY A 163 2.96 2.51 -48.44
N ILE A 164 2.00 2.23 -47.55
CA ILE A 164 0.91 3.16 -47.21
C ILE A 164 1.44 4.42 -46.53
N TRP A 165 2.43 4.27 -45.64
CA TRP A 165 3.03 5.42 -44.96
C TRP A 165 3.85 6.31 -45.90
N ALA A 166 4.51 5.75 -46.92
CA ALA A 166 5.23 6.53 -47.92
C ALA A 166 4.29 7.36 -48.82
N LEU A 167 3.13 6.81 -49.17
CA LEU A 167 2.12 7.46 -50.02
C LEU A 167 1.30 8.54 -49.32
N THR A 168 1.24 8.52 -47.99
CA THR A 168 0.41 9.45 -47.20
C THR A 168 1.19 10.60 -46.57
N ARG A 169 2.48 10.77 -46.87
CA ARG A 169 3.24 11.93 -46.36
C ARG A 169 2.65 13.23 -46.94
N PRO A 170 2.02 14.09 -46.11
CA PRO A 170 1.57 15.38 -46.58
C PRO A 170 2.79 16.22 -46.97
N HIS A 171 2.79 16.71 -48.21
CA HIS A 171 3.77 17.68 -48.67
C HIS A 171 3.66 18.91 -47.76
N SER A 172 4.74 19.23 -47.05
CA SER A 172 4.79 20.34 -46.12
C SER A 172 4.53 21.65 -46.87
N ALA A 173 3.40 22.28 -46.60
CA ALA A 173 3.11 23.63 -47.02
C ALA A 173 4.05 24.61 -46.29
N ALA A 174 4.49 25.63 -47.02
CA ALA A 174 5.40 26.67 -46.56
C ALA A 174 4.90 27.40 -45.29
N PRO A 175 5.80 27.87 -44.42
CA PRO A 175 5.44 28.54 -43.18
C PRO A 175 4.79 29.90 -43.48
N ALA A 176 3.57 30.09 -42.97
CA ALA A 176 2.92 31.39 -42.96
C ALA A 176 3.61 32.31 -41.93
N THR A 177 3.98 33.50 -42.38
CA THR A 177 4.51 34.60 -41.58
C THR A 177 3.55 34.97 -40.45
N ALA A 178 3.98 34.79 -39.21
CA ALA A 178 3.20 35.15 -38.03
C ALA A 178 3.13 36.67 -37.85
N ALA A 179 1.92 37.18 -37.63
CA ALA A 179 1.65 38.57 -37.25
C ALA A 179 2.14 38.87 -35.82
N PRO A 180 2.49 40.14 -35.50
CA PRO A 180 3.05 40.51 -34.20
C PRO A 180 2.02 40.39 -33.07
N THR A 181 2.36 39.58 -32.06
CA THR A 181 1.61 39.39 -30.81
C THR A 181 1.63 40.67 -29.96
N PRO A 182 0.49 41.13 -29.41
CA PRO A 182 0.45 42.30 -28.54
C PRO A 182 1.26 42.09 -27.25
N ARG A 183 1.98 43.15 -26.87
CA ARG A 183 2.85 43.24 -25.70
C ARG A 183 2.02 43.13 -24.41
N PRO A 184 2.37 42.24 -23.47
CA PRO A 184 1.61 42.08 -22.22
C PRO A 184 1.74 43.34 -21.35
N THR A 185 0.59 43.84 -20.88
CA THR A 185 0.46 44.90 -19.89
C THR A 185 0.95 44.40 -18.53
N GLU A 186 1.90 45.12 -17.95
CA GLU A 186 2.49 44.83 -16.65
C GLU A 186 1.46 45.00 -15.54
N VAL A 187 1.05 43.89 -14.92
CA VAL A 187 0.16 43.88 -13.76
C VAL A 187 0.98 44.24 -12.52
N GLN A 188 0.57 45.28 -11.81
CA GLN A 188 1.27 45.78 -10.62
C GLN A 188 1.36 44.71 -9.54
N ARG A 189 2.58 44.52 -9.03
CA ARG A 189 2.94 43.62 -7.94
C ARG A 189 2.35 44.14 -6.62
N PRO A 190 1.59 43.33 -5.85
CA PRO A 190 1.06 43.76 -4.56
C PRO A 190 2.21 44.02 -3.57
N THR A 191 2.10 45.15 -2.87
CA THR A 191 2.98 45.57 -1.78
C THR A 191 2.85 44.60 -0.61
N ALA A 192 3.96 44.01 -0.17
CA ALA A 192 4.00 43.09 0.95
C ALA A 192 3.68 43.82 2.26
N THR A 193 2.58 43.43 2.91
CA THR A 193 2.24 43.83 4.27
C THR A 193 3.21 43.17 5.24
N ALA A 194 3.88 43.97 6.08
CA ALA A 194 4.82 43.48 7.07
C ALA A 194 4.11 42.59 8.12
N THR A 195 4.50 41.32 8.20
CA THR A 195 4.07 40.39 9.23
C THR A 195 4.71 40.79 10.57
N PRO A 196 3.95 40.91 11.68
CA PRO A 196 4.50 41.22 12.98
C PRO A 196 5.42 40.07 13.45
N VAL A 197 6.65 40.42 13.84
CA VAL A 197 7.63 39.49 14.41
C VAL A 197 7.23 39.18 15.85
N ILE A 198 6.79 37.95 16.11
CA ILE A 198 6.57 37.45 17.47
C ILE A 198 7.94 37.06 18.04
N VAL A 199 8.43 37.86 18.99
CA VAL A 199 9.66 37.58 19.75
C VAL A 199 9.31 36.55 20.82
N ILE A 200 9.72 35.30 20.61
CA ILE A 200 9.60 34.23 21.59
C ILE A 200 10.80 34.34 22.54
N ALA A 201 10.54 34.54 23.83
CA ALA A 201 11.58 34.58 24.85
C ALA A 201 12.32 33.23 24.92
N PRO A 202 13.66 33.21 25.07
CA PRO A 202 14.41 31.96 25.17
C PRO A 202 14.02 31.22 26.45
N THR A 203 13.44 30.03 26.29
CA THR A 203 13.18 29.10 27.40
C THR A 203 14.50 28.49 27.87
N ASP A 204 14.79 28.65 29.17
CA ASP A 204 15.96 28.08 29.84
C ASP A 204 16.06 26.57 29.60
N THR A 205 17.11 26.17 28.89
CA THR A 205 17.42 24.77 28.63
C THR A 205 18.02 24.16 29.91
N PRO A 206 17.43 23.09 30.48
CA PRO A 206 18.00 22.44 31.65
C PRO A 206 19.37 21.83 31.31
N ARG A 207 20.36 22.24 32.10
CA ARG A 207 21.76 21.80 32.03
C ARG A 207 21.85 20.30 32.36
N PRO A 208 22.53 19.46 31.55
CA PRO A 208 22.65 18.03 31.81
C PRO A 208 23.47 17.78 33.09
N THR A 209 22.91 16.98 33.99
CA THR A 209 23.57 16.43 35.17
C THR A 209 24.55 15.34 34.74
N VAL A 210 25.84 15.55 34.99
CA VAL A 210 26.91 14.61 34.66
C VAL A 210 26.90 13.45 35.66
N ALA A 211 26.83 12.21 35.16
CA ALA A 211 26.93 11.00 35.97
C ALA A 211 28.39 10.73 36.40
N PRO A 212 28.64 10.17 37.60
CA PRO A 212 29.99 9.95 38.11
C PRO A 212 30.73 8.84 37.36
N THR A 213 31.95 9.18 36.95
CA THR A 213 33.02 8.33 36.43
C THR A 213 33.36 7.19 37.40
N ALA A 214 33.22 5.95 36.96
CA ALA A 214 33.79 4.79 37.66
C ALA A 214 35.31 4.77 37.48
N ALA A 215 36.02 4.63 38.58
CA ALA A 215 37.47 4.63 38.67
C ALA A 215 38.10 3.42 37.96
N GLU A 216 39.16 3.69 37.20
CA GLU A 216 40.06 2.69 36.63
C GLU A 216 40.86 2.01 37.75
N ILE A 217 40.97 0.67 37.68
CA ILE A 217 41.88 -0.12 38.53
C ILE A 217 43.12 -0.46 37.68
N PRO A 218 44.34 -0.24 38.18
CA PRO A 218 45.57 -0.40 37.41
C PRO A 218 46.06 -1.86 37.27
N THR A 219 46.57 -2.14 36.07
CA THR A 219 47.91 -2.69 35.73
C THR A 219 48.39 -4.03 36.30
N ASP A 220 48.48 -4.98 35.36
CA ASP A 220 49.56 -5.94 35.02
C ASP A 220 50.38 -6.69 36.09
N THR A 221 50.42 -8.01 35.92
CA THR A 221 51.55 -8.86 36.31
C THR A 221 51.80 -9.89 35.19
N PRO A 222 52.91 -9.80 34.44
CA PRO A 222 53.27 -10.83 33.46
C PRO A 222 53.88 -12.05 34.18
N THR A 223 53.23 -13.20 34.01
CA THR A 223 53.72 -14.51 34.48
C THR A 223 54.35 -15.27 33.30
N PRO A 224 55.50 -15.97 33.49
CA PRO A 224 56.34 -16.55 32.43
C PRO A 224 55.66 -17.63 31.55
N PRO A 225 56.18 -17.89 30.34
CA PRO A 225 55.64 -18.90 29.43
C PRO A 225 55.91 -20.31 29.96
N ALA A 226 54.87 -20.95 30.52
CA ALA A 226 54.89 -22.36 30.88
C ALA A 226 54.45 -23.21 29.67
N SER A 227 55.41 -24.01 29.19
CA SER A 227 55.29 -25.29 28.48
C SER A 227 53.97 -25.58 27.77
N THR A 228 53.96 -25.47 26.45
CA THR A 228 52.91 -25.96 25.54
C THR A 228 52.52 -27.40 25.88
N PRO A 229 51.33 -27.65 26.48
CA PRO A 229 50.81 -29.01 26.58
C PRO A 229 50.25 -29.42 25.21
N THR A 230 50.61 -30.62 24.79
CA THR A 230 50.03 -31.32 23.64
C THR A 230 48.50 -31.17 23.63
N PRO A 231 47.86 -30.82 22.49
CA PRO A 231 46.42 -30.65 22.45
C PRO A 231 45.72 -31.99 22.67
N THR A 232 45.35 -32.25 23.92
CA THR A 232 44.35 -33.26 24.24
C THR A 232 43.04 -32.77 23.63
N GLN A 233 42.52 -33.51 22.65
CA GLN A 233 41.25 -33.21 22.01
C GLN A 233 40.17 -33.12 23.10
N ALA A 234 39.73 -31.89 23.40
CA ALA A 234 38.63 -31.65 24.31
C ALA A 234 37.39 -32.37 23.75
N PRO A 235 36.60 -33.07 24.59
CA PRO A 235 35.41 -33.76 24.13
C PRO A 235 34.51 -32.77 23.40
N THR A 236 34.18 -33.10 22.15
CA THR A 236 33.22 -32.37 21.32
C THR A 236 31.97 -32.12 22.16
N ARG A 237 31.76 -30.88 22.60
CA ARG A 237 30.56 -30.48 23.34
C ARG A 237 29.36 -30.83 22.46
N THR A 238 28.61 -31.84 22.85
CA THR A 238 27.30 -32.14 22.27
C THR A 238 26.51 -30.82 22.30
N PRO A 239 26.03 -30.31 21.15
CA PRO A 239 25.28 -29.07 21.13
C PRO A 239 24.10 -29.22 22.06
N GLN A 240 24.10 -28.44 23.15
CA GLN A 240 22.97 -28.39 24.06
C GLN A 240 21.76 -28.01 23.22
N PRO A 241 20.67 -28.80 23.23
CA PRO A 241 19.48 -28.50 22.46
C PRO A 241 19.06 -27.06 22.78
N PRO A 242 18.66 -26.26 21.77
CA PRO A 242 18.29 -24.87 21.99
C PRO A 242 17.27 -24.85 23.11
N THR A 243 17.63 -24.19 24.22
CA THR A 243 16.70 -23.99 25.32
C THR A 243 15.58 -23.16 24.73
N LEU A 244 14.39 -23.76 24.61
CA LEU A 244 13.22 -23.08 24.10
C LEU A 244 12.94 -21.93 25.07
N THR A 245 13.30 -20.71 24.67
CA THR A 245 12.90 -19.51 25.39
C THR A 245 11.38 -19.59 25.53
N PRO A 246 10.81 -19.55 26.75
CA PRO A 246 9.38 -19.64 26.91
C PRO A 246 8.74 -18.54 26.07
N THR A 247 7.95 -18.95 25.07
CA THR A 247 7.16 -18.03 24.26
C THR A 247 6.30 -17.24 25.23
N ALA A 248 6.56 -15.93 25.35
CA ALA A 248 5.80 -15.06 26.23
C ALA A 248 4.31 -15.27 25.92
N THR A 249 3.60 -15.88 26.85
CA THR A 249 2.16 -16.04 26.75
C THR A 249 1.61 -14.69 27.13
N HIS A 250 1.35 -13.83 26.14
CA HIS A 250 0.75 -12.52 26.36
C HIS A 250 -0.53 -12.72 27.19
N ALA A 251 -0.62 -12.04 28.33
CA ALA A 251 -1.82 -12.03 29.13
C ALA A 251 -2.94 -11.44 28.25
N LEU A 252 -4.01 -12.21 28.04
CA LEU A 252 -5.10 -11.80 27.17
C LEU A 252 -5.83 -10.61 27.80
N HIS A 253 -5.81 -9.47 27.11
CA HIS A 253 -6.59 -8.30 27.52
C HIS A 253 -8.10 -8.60 27.49
N PRO A 254 -8.89 -8.05 28.43
CA PRO A 254 -10.34 -8.14 28.35
C PRO A 254 -10.87 -7.39 27.12
N ALA A 255 -12.09 -7.72 26.68
CA ALA A 255 -12.71 -7.04 25.55
C ALA A 255 -13.01 -5.57 25.90
N PRO A 256 -12.62 -4.58 25.05
CA PRO A 256 -12.97 -3.18 25.27
C PRO A 256 -14.49 -2.98 25.26
N THR A 257 -15.02 -2.18 26.19
CA THR A 257 -16.44 -1.80 26.20
C THR A 257 -16.64 -0.54 25.37
N LEU A 258 -17.49 -0.60 24.35
CA LEU A 258 -17.75 0.52 23.47
C LEU A 258 -18.59 1.59 24.21
N LEU A 259 -18.16 2.85 24.20
CA LEU A 259 -18.78 3.95 24.96
C LEU A 259 -19.57 4.89 24.05
N SER A 260 -18.94 5.41 23.00
CA SER A 260 -19.53 6.37 22.06
C SER A 260 -19.19 5.99 20.62
N PRO A 261 -20.11 6.19 19.66
CA PRO A 261 -21.49 6.62 19.85
C PRO A 261 -22.33 5.58 20.61
N PRO A 262 -23.49 5.97 21.19
CA PRO A 262 -24.54 5.02 21.56
C PRO A 262 -24.94 4.15 20.36
N ASN A 263 -25.46 2.96 20.63
CA ASN A 263 -25.90 2.07 19.55
C ASN A 263 -27.03 2.76 18.76
N GLU A 264 -26.93 2.70 17.44
CA GLU A 264 -27.89 3.29 16.49
C GLU A 264 -27.98 4.82 16.50
N MET A 265 -26.99 5.53 17.06
CA MET A 265 -26.95 7.00 16.96
C MET A 265 -26.92 7.47 15.50
N HIS A 266 -27.69 8.51 15.19
CA HIS A 266 -27.81 9.09 13.86
C HIS A 266 -26.84 10.27 13.68
N PHE A 267 -26.20 10.32 12.52
CA PHE A 267 -25.25 11.37 12.15
C PHE A 267 -25.61 11.99 10.80
N GLU A 268 -25.44 13.30 10.69
CA GLU A 268 -25.60 14.03 9.44
C GLU A 268 -24.41 13.80 8.50
N PRO A 269 -24.57 13.94 7.17
CA PRO A 269 -23.44 13.91 6.24
C PRO A 269 -22.32 14.85 6.70
N GLN A 270 -21.08 14.38 6.64
CA GLN A 270 -19.88 15.16 7.00
C GLN A 270 -19.73 15.46 8.50
N GLU A 271 -20.65 15.02 9.36
CA GLU A 271 -20.46 15.11 10.81
C GLU A 271 -19.27 14.26 11.25
N ALA A 272 -18.41 14.82 12.11
CA ALA A 272 -17.23 14.13 12.62
C ALA A 272 -17.63 13.11 13.68
N ILE A 273 -17.47 11.82 13.36
CA ILE A 273 -17.79 10.72 14.28
C ILE A 273 -16.52 10.33 15.03
N VAL A 274 -16.55 10.36 16.36
CA VAL A 274 -15.46 9.87 17.22
C VAL A 274 -15.93 8.61 17.94
N LEU A 275 -15.28 7.49 17.63
CA LEU A 275 -15.48 6.22 18.31
C LEU A 275 -14.68 6.21 19.60
N ARG A 276 -15.30 5.83 20.72
CA ARG A 276 -14.68 5.79 22.05
C ARG A 276 -14.98 4.48 22.75
N TRP A 277 -14.03 3.94 23.49
CA TRP A 277 -14.14 2.70 24.24
C TRP A 277 -13.44 2.80 25.59
N THR A 278 -13.67 1.83 26.48
CA THR A 278 -12.96 1.73 27.76
C THR A 278 -11.53 1.26 27.56
N ASP A 279 -10.61 1.79 28.37
CA ASP A 279 -9.24 1.27 28.44
C ASP A 279 -9.25 -0.19 28.94
N VAL A 280 -8.40 -1.04 28.37
CA VAL A 280 -8.21 -2.43 28.82
C VAL A 280 -7.06 -2.58 29.82
N GLY A 281 -6.35 -1.48 30.10
CA GLY A 281 -5.16 -1.45 30.94
C GLY A 281 -3.91 -1.05 30.16
N PRO A 282 -2.73 -1.11 30.79
CA PRO A 282 -1.49 -0.73 30.14
C PRO A 282 -1.20 -1.67 28.96
N LEU A 283 -1.11 -1.09 27.76
CA LEU A 283 -0.68 -1.78 26.55
C LEU A 283 0.85 -1.88 26.52
N ALA A 284 1.39 -3.01 26.05
CA ALA A 284 2.81 -3.13 25.77
C ALA A 284 3.25 -2.21 24.60
N ASP A 285 4.56 -2.03 24.44
CA ASP A 285 5.12 -1.18 23.37
C ASP A 285 4.79 -1.67 21.95
N ASP A 286 4.50 -2.96 21.79
CA ASP A 286 4.07 -3.55 20.52
C ASP A 286 2.55 -3.73 20.43
N GLU A 287 1.77 -3.34 21.44
CA GLU A 287 0.32 -3.50 21.45
C GLU A 287 -0.41 -2.21 21.03
N TRP A 288 -1.48 -2.40 20.26
CA TRP A 288 -2.28 -1.32 19.68
C TRP A 288 -3.76 -1.68 19.70
N TYR A 289 -4.63 -0.68 19.84
CA TYR A 289 -6.04 -0.82 19.53
C TYR A 289 -6.24 -0.84 18.01
N VAL A 290 -6.99 -1.84 17.54
CA VAL A 290 -7.40 -1.99 16.15
C VAL A 290 -8.91 -1.84 16.08
N VAL A 291 -9.35 -0.77 15.42
CA VAL A 291 -10.74 -0.41 15.18
C VAL A 291 -11.13 -0.88 13.80
N ARG A 292 -12.26 -1.57 13.70
CA ARG A 292 -12.73 -2.21 12.47
C ARG A 292 -14.12 -1.73 12.11
N ILE A 293 -14.32 -1.27 10.87
CA ILE A 293 -15.62 -0.86 10.33
C ILE A 293 -15.88 -1.61 9.02
N PRO A 294 -16.55 -2.76 9.05
CA PRO A 294 -16.93 -3.48 7.83
C PRO A 294 -17.93 -2.69 6.99
N HIS A 295 -17.76 -2.75 5.67
CA HIS A 295 -18.66 -2.13 4.69
C HIS A 295 -18.73 -2.95 3.39
N GLU A 296 -19.64 -2.63 2.46
CA GLU A 296 -19.86 -3.46 1.25
C GLU A 296 -18.63 -3.61 0.36
N ARG A 297 -17.73 -2.62 0.37
CA ARG A 297 -16.49 -2.62 -0.43
C ARG A 297 -15.26 -3.23 0.27
N GLY A 298 -15.40 -3.78 1.49
CA GLY A 298 -14.27 -4.22 2.30
C GLY A 298 -14.40 -3.81 3.77
N GLU A 299 -13.32 -3.35 4.36
CA GLU A 299 -13.26 -2.98 5.77
C GLU A 299 -12.36 -1.75 5.91
N GLU A 300 -12.80 -0.80 6.72
CA GLU A 300 -11.96 0.31 7.15
C GLU A 300 -11.30 -0.07 8.48
N VAL A 301 -9.98 0.14 8.57
CA VAL A 301 -9.18 -0.27 9.72
C VAL A 301 -8.44 0.92 10.31
N GLY A 302 -8.82 1.31 11.52
CA GLY A 302 -8.12 2.28 12.35
C GLY A 302 -7.13 1.60 13.29
N VAL A 303 -5.95 2.19 13.47
CA VAL A 303 -4.97 1.73 14.46
C VAL A 303 -4.55 2.91 15.33
N THR A 304 -4.65 2.77 16.66
CA THR A 304 -4.29 3.82 17.62
C THR A 304 -3.86 3.23 18.96
N ARG A 305 -3.15 4.01 19.79
CA ARG A 305 -2.92 3.68 21.21
C ARG A 305 -3.89 4.42 22.14
N ASP A 306 -4.60 5.41 21.62
CA ASP A 306 -5.61 6.14 22.38
C ASP A 306 -6.90 5.32 22.50
N THR A 307 -7.73 5.60 23.50
CA THR A 307 -9.06 4.99 23.68
C THR A 307 -10.16 5.67 22.85
N GLN A 308 -9.74 6.37 21.79
CA GLN A 308 -10.62 7.02 20.84
C GLN A 308 -10.02 7.03 19.44
N TRP A 309 -10.88 7.00 18.43
CA TRP A 309 -10.49 7.11 17.03
C TRP A 309 -11.54 7.87 16.22
N GLN A 310 -11.09 8.85 15.45
CA GLN A 310 -11.97 9.64 14.58
C GLN A 310 -12.19 8.90 13.26
N VAL A 311 -13.46 8.66 12.91
CA VAL A 311 -13.83 8.02 11.65
C VAL A 311 -13.45 8.95 10.49
N PRO A 312 -12.63 8.51 9.53
CA PRO A 312 -12.27 9.32 8.37
C PRO A 312 -13.52 9.73 7.58
N ALA A 313 -13.56 10.98 7.14
CA ALA A 313 -14.72 11.51 6.43
C ALA A 313 -15.13 10.63 5.24
N TYR A 314 -14.16 10.12 4.45
CA TYR A 314 -14.47 9.31 3.26
C TYR A 314 -15.26 8.02 3.55
N VAL A 315 -15.30 7.53 4.79
CA VAL A 315 -16.10 6.35 5.17
C VAL A 315 -17.60 6.60 4.91
N TRP A 316 -18.05 7.86 4.91
CA TRP A 316 -19.43 8.20 4.53
C TRP A 316 -19.77 7.71 3.12
N LEU A 317 -18.82 7.74 2.19
CA LEU A 317 -19.00 7.30 0.80
C LEU A 317 -19.08 5.77 0.66
N LEU A 318 -18.71 5.04 1.71
CA LEU A 318 -18.68 3.58 1.77
C LEU A 318 -19.90 3.01 2.51
N ARG A 319 -20.79 3.87 3.01
CA ARG A 319 -21.99 3.44 3.73
C ARG A 319 -22.91 2.59 2.84
N PRO A 320 -23.57 1.55 3.40
CA PRO A 320 -24.60 0.82 2.68
C PRO A 320 -25.85 1.70 2.45
N PRO A 321 -26.80 1.28 1.60
CA PRO A 321 -28.05 1.99 1.39
C PRO A 321 -28.86 2.24 2.67
N SER A 322 -28.73 1.37 3.67
CA SER A 322 -29.37 1.54 4.99
C SER A 322 -28.74 2.66 5.83
N GLY A 323 -27.56 3.15 5.47
CA GLY A 323 -26.76 4.09 6.26
C GLY A 323 -26.14 3.50 7.53
N ARG A 324 -26.50 2.26 7.91
CA ARG A 324 -26.04 1.61 9.13
C ARG A 324 -24.66 1.00 8.94
N LEU A 325 -23.71 1.41 9.79
CA LEU A 325 -22.36 0.83 9.87
C LEU A 325 -22.18 0.17 11.22
N PHE A 326 -21.42 -0.91 11.25
CA PHE A 326 -21.00 -1.61 12.47
C PHE A 326 -19.53 -1.33 12.73
N TRP A 327 -19.13 -1.37 14.00
CA TRP A 327 -17.74 -1.24 14.38
C TRP A 327 -17.40 -2.10 15.60
N SER A 328 -16.15 -2.53 15.67
CA SER A 328 -15.57 -3.28 16.80
C SER A 328 -14.14 -2.81 17.08
N VAL A 329 -13.65 -3.13 18.28
CA VAL A 329 -12.29 -2.83 18.73
C VAL A 329 -11.67 -4.09 19.31
N SER A 330 -10.40 -4.34 18.97
CA SER A 330 -9.59 -5.40 19.55
C SER A 330 -8.19 -4.89 19.86
N VAL A 331 -7.49 -5.54 20.80
CA VAL A 331 -6.05 -5.27 21.03
C VAL A 331 -5.24 -6.28 20.25
N ARG A 332 -4.24 -5.81 19.51
CA ARG A 332 -3.36 -6.65 18.69
C ARG A 332 -1.90 -6.28 18.84
N VAL A 333 -1.04 -7.29 18.67
CA VAL A 333 0.42 -7.14 18.71
C VAL A 333 0.92 -6.78 17.31
N ARG A 334 1.49 -5.59 17.15
CA ARG A 334 2.10 -5.15 15.91
C ARG A 334 3.40 -5.92 15.68
N ALA A 335 3.40 -6.79 14.67
CA ALA A 335 4.63 -7.45 14.23
C ALA A 335 5.67 -6.40 13.79
N SER A 336 6.86 -6.44 14.40
CA SER A 336 7.97 -5.50 14.17
C SER A 336 8.46 -5.43 12.72
N GLU A 337 8.16 -6.44 11.89
CA GLU A 337 8.55 -6.53 10.48
C GLU A 337 7.37 -6.42 9.47
N GLY A 338 6.17 -6.08 9.93
CA GLY A 338 4.98 -6.01 9.08
C GLY A 338 4.90 -4.77 8.18
N ILE A 339 4.35 -4.94 6.97
CA ILE A 339 3.98 -3.82 6.10
C ILE A 339 3.01 -2.91 6.88
N PRO A 340 3.31 -1.61 7.06
CA PRO A 340 2.40 -0.69 7.70
C PRO A 340 1.08 -0.65 6.92
N GLY A 341 -0.04 -0.88 7.61
CA GLY A 341 -1.39 -0.81 7.03
C GLY A 341 -2.11 -2.14 6.83
N ASN A 342 -1.58 -3.28 7.29
CA ASN A 342 -2.33 -4.54 7.30
C ASN A 342 -2.45 -5.11 8.73
N ALA A 343 -3.35 -4.54 9.52
CA ALA A 343 -3.58 -4.96 10.90
C ALA A 343 -4.22 -6.35 11.01
N ASP A 344 -4.77 -6.90 9.92
CA ASP A 344 -5.38 -8.23 9.91
C ASP A 344 -4.37 -9.35 10.18
N LEU A 345 -3.10 -9.09 9.85
CA LEU A 345 -1.99 -10.02 10.07
C LEU A 345 -1.43 -9.95 11.50
N TRP A 346 -1.89 -9.02 12.33
CA TRP A 346 -1.39 -8.87 13.70
C TRP A 346 -2.04 -9.91 14.61
N PRO A 347 -1.23 -10.65 15.40
CA PRO A 347 -1.76 -11.58 16.40
C PRO A 347 -2.70 -10.86 17.37
N ALA A 348 -3.79 -11.53 17.76
CA ALA A 348 -4.69 -11.01 18.79
C ALA A 348 -3.98 -11.02 20.15
N ALA A 349 -4.01 -9.88 20.85
CA ALA A 349 -3.50 -9.73 22.21
C ALA A 349 -4.64 -9.71 23.26
N GLY A 350 -5.90 -9.65 22.81
CA GLY A 350 -7.07 -9.61 23.67
C GLY A 350 -8.34 -10.01 22.93
N ALA A 351 -9.44 -10.08 23.68
CA ALA A 351 -10.75 -10.34 23.12
C ALA A 351 -11.28 -9.15 22.30
N GLU A 352 -12.05 -9.43 21.25
CA GLU A 352 -12.73 -8.40 20.46
C GLU A 352 -14.00 -7.93 21.18
N SER A 353 -14.28 -6.63 21.14
CA SER A 353 -15.51 -6.04 21.67
C SER A 353 -16.75 -6.59 20.95
N ALA A 354 -17.89 -6.64 21.65
CA ALA A 354 -19.17 -6.83 20.96
C ALA A 354 -19.40 -5.70 19.93
N PRO A 355 -19.81 -6.00 18.69
CA PRO A 355 -19.98 -4.99 17.66
C PRO A 355 -21.08 -3.99 18.04
N ARG A 356 -20.85 -2.71 17.79
CA ARG A 356 -21.85 -1.64 17.94
C ARG A 356 -22.14 -1.00 16.60
N SER A 357 -23.32 -0.41 16.43
CA SER A 357 -23.70 0.27 15.19
C SER A 357 -23.97 1.76 15.37
N PHE A 358 -23.82 2.52 14.29
CA PHE A 358 -24.32 3.89 14.13
C PHE A 358 -24.92 4.06 12.74
N VAL A 359 -25.73 5.09 12.53
CA VAL A 359 -26.44 5.35 11.27
C VAL A 359 -26.00 6.68 10.69
N TRP A 360 -25.47 6.66 9.47
CA TRP A 360 -25.18 7.87 8.72
C TRP A 360 -26.35 8.19 7.80
N LEU A 361 -27.06 9.29 8.08
CA LEU A 361 -28.18 9.72 7.26
C LEU A 361 -27.72 10.04 5.84
N ALA A 362 -28.47 9.54 4.86
CA ALA A 362 -28.32 10.03 3.50
C ALA A 362 -28.80 11.48 3.51
N GLY A 363 -27.86 12.42 3.39
CA GLY A 363 -28.18 13.85 3.39
C GLY A 363 -29.42 14.10 2.59
N THR A 364 -30.48 14.54 3.26
CA THR A 364 -31.66 15.06 2.57
C THR A 364 -31.10 16.14 1.69
N ARG A 365 -31.11 15.92 0.38
CA ARG A 365 -30.85 17.01 -0.56
C ARG A 365 -31.92 18.03 -0.21
N THR A 366 -31.52 19.12 0.45
CA THR A 366 -32.38 20.28 0.59
C THR A 366 -32.88 20.54 -0.83
N PRO A 367 -34.19 20.43 -1.10
CA PRO A 367 -34.68 20.63 -2.44
C PRO A 367 -34.19 22.01 -2.86
N THR A 368 -33.43 22.07 -3.96
CA THR A 368 -32.99 23.35 -4.52
C THR A 368 -34.25 24.20 -4.64
N PRO A 369 -34.30 25.40 -4.01
CA PRO A 369 -35.50 26.21 -4.07
C PRO A 369 -35.84 26.42 -5.54
N THR A 370 -37.06 26.04 -5.94
CA THR A 370 -37.55 26.29 -7.29
C THR A 370 -37.40 27.79 -7.56
N PRO A 371 -36.66 28.21 -8.60
CA PRO A 371 -36.50 29.62 -8.90
C PRO A 371 -37.90 30.23 -9.07
N THR A 372 -38.19 31.29 -8.30
CA THR A 372 -39.43 32.05 -8.44
C THR A 372 -39.41 32.77 -9.81
N PRO A 373 -40.47 32.65 -10.61
CA PRO A 373 -40.53 33.20 -11.97
C PRO A 373 -40.50 34.73 -12.02
#